data_AF-A0A5C6QUC8-F1
#
_entry.id   AF-A0A5C6QUC8-F1
#
_cell.length_a   1.000
_cell.length_b   1.000
_cell.length_c   1.000
_cell.angle_alpha   90.00
_cell.angle_beta   90.00
_cell.angle_gamma   90.00
#
_symmetry.space_group_name_H-M   'P 1'
#
loop_
_entity.id
_entity.type
_entity.pdbx_description
1 polymer ?
#
loop_
_entity_poly.entity_id
_entity_poly.type
_entity_poly.pdbx_seq_one_letter_code
_entity_poly.pdbx_strand_id
1 'polypeptide(L)'
;MTKILFTSQEFKELLDVSDCELMHMRSSGKLAFVKKGNAFLYQLHDKKLLLNHPIANNLLNWYREKHQITIDNSPKEIESINSILILITSILLPVSRKFGNVRITYGFVSPKLNRYIQKNSSSGTFPPIDQHAASELTQYNKLICKRNGLACDFVVNGYEKKMDQVMLFIVKNLNFDKIYYYGNDKPLHVSIGNKSERHLQAMNLSDKGRRIPGRKAYGDEAKILAEELIK
;
A
#
# COMPACT_ATOMS: atom_id res chain seq x y z
N MET A 1 4.42 14.15 10.21
CA MET A 1 4.03 12.71 10.15
C MET A 1 4.04 12.15 11.55
N THR A 2 2.93 11.54 11.98
CA THR A 2 2.86 10.84 13.27
C THR A 2 3.89 9.72 13.29
N LYS A 3 4.73 9.65 14.34
CA LYS A 3 5.73 8.57 14.47
C LYS A 3 5.00 7.24 14.63
N ILE A 4 5.21 6.31 13.70
CA ILE A 4 4.69 4.94 13.81
C ILE A 4 5.53 4.21 14.85
N LEU A 5 4.85 3.73 15.88
CA LEU A 5 5.45 2.89 16.92
C LEU A 5 5.06 1.43 16.70
N PHE A 6 5.97 0.52 17.06
CA PHE A 6 5.80 -0.93 16.92
C PHE A 6 5.86 -1.60 18.30
N THR A 7 5.03 -2.60 18.53
CA THR A 7 5.09 -3.46 19.71
C THR A 7 6.38 -4.28 19.72
N SER A 8 6.76 -4.85 20.87
CA SER A 8 7.90 -5.77 20.94
C SER A 8 7.79 -6.94 19.95
N GLN A 9 6.57 -7.46 19.76
CA GLN A 9 6.31 -8.57 18.84
C GLN A 9 6.55 -8.15 17.38
N GLU A 10 5.98 -7.02 16.95
CA GLU A 10 6.23 -6.52 15.60
C GLU A 10 7.72 -6.18 15.41
N PHE A 11 8.37 -5.56 16.40
CA PHE A 11 9.73 -5.06 16.24
C PHE A 11 10.78 -6.17 16.21
N LYS A 12 10.58 -7.26 16.95
CA LYS A 12 11.48 -8.42 16.88
C LYS A 12 11.35 -9.15 15.54
N GLU A 13 10.15 -9.22 14.97
CA GLU A 13 9.94 -9.75 13.62
C GLU A 13 10.63 -8.88 12.57
N LEU A 14 10.56 -7.56 12.70
CA LEU A 14 11.23 -6.63 11.79
C LEU A 14 12.76 -6.76 11.83
N LEU A 15 13.33 -7.02 13.01
CA LEU A 15 14.77 -7.18 13.23
C LEU A 15 15.28 -8.61 13.04
N ASP A 16 14.39 -9.60 12.97
CA ASP A 16 14.71 -11.03 13.02
C ASP A 16 15.56 -11.40 14.25
N VAL A 17 15.07 -11.04 15.44
CA VAL A 17 15.75 -11.31 16.72
C VAL A 17 14.82 -11.95 17.75
N SER A 18 15.39 -12.60 18.75
CA SER A 18 14.67 -13.13 19.90
C SER A 18 14.20 -12.04 20.88
N ASP A 19 13.28 -12.39 21.78
CA ASP A 19 12.84 -11.48 22.86
C ASP A 19 14.01 -11.07 23.79
N CYS A 20 14.95 -11.98 24.03
CA CYS A 20 16.15 -11.74 24.85
C CYS A 20 17.07 -10.72 24.19
N GLU A 21 17.36 -10.90 22.91
CA GLU A 21 18.18 -9.96 22.14
C GLU A 21 17.54 -8.58 22.05
N LEU A 22 16.24 -8.52 21.76
CA LEU A 22 15.50 -7.25 21.74
C LEU A 22 15.59 -6.52 23.08
N MET A 23 15.49 -7.25 24.21
CA MET A 23 15.68 -6.69 25.53
C MET A 23 17.10 -6.15 25.73
N HIS A 24 18.14 -6.89 25.35
CA HIS A 24 19.54 -6.44 25.47
C HIS A 24 19.83 -5.22 24.61
N MET A 25 19.32 -5.18 23.38
CA MET A 25 19.44 -4.02 22.49
C MET A 25 18.75 -2.79 23.09
N ARG A 26 17.58 -2.97 23.71
CA ARG A 26 16.87 -1.91 24.43
C ARG A 26 17.68 -1.40 25.63
N SER A 27 18.15 -2.31 26.50
CA SER A 27 18.89 -1.95 27.72
C SER A 27 20.25 -1.31 27.44
N SER A 28 20.89 -1.66 26.32
CA SER A 28 22.15 -1.06 25.87
C SER A 28 21.98 0.29 25.16
N GLY A 29 20.76 0.82 25.06
CA GLY A 29 20.49 2.12 24.45
C GLY A 29 20.55 2.14 22.91
N LYS A 30 20.61 0.97 22.26
CA LYS A 30 20.69 0.86 20.78
C LYS A 30 19.35 1.12 20.09
N LEU A 31 18.24 1.10 20.82
CA LEU A 31 16.89 1.23 20.28
C LEU A 31 16.19 2.47 20.83
N ALA A 32 15.54 3.22 19.94
CA ALA A 32 14.60 4.26 20.33
C ALA A 32 13.23 3.64 20.67
N PHE A 33 12.71 3.92 21.86
CA PHE A 33 11.42 3.39 22.31
C PHE A 33 10.68 4.37 23.23
N VAL A 34 9.38 4.13 23.40
CA VAL A 34 8.51 4.77 24.37
C VAL A 34 7.94 3.69 25.28
N LYS A 35 7.97 3.92 26.59
CA LYS A 35 7.32 3.04 27.55
C LYS A 35 5.88 3.52 27.79
N LYS A 36 4.89 2.62 27.68
CA LYS A 36 3.47 2.90 27.95
C LYS A 36 2.92 1.83 28.89
N GLY A 37 2.83 2.15 30.17
CA GLY A 37 2.58 1.14 31.22
C GLY A 37 3.70 0.10 31.25
N ASN A 38 3.34 -1.17 31.12
CA ASN A 38 4.29 -2.29 31.05
C ASN A 38 4.78 -2.58 29.62
N ALA A 39 4.22 -1.91 28.60
CA ALA A 39 4.58 -2.15 27.21
C ALA A 39 5.74 -1.23 26.75
N PHE A 40 6.59 -1.76 25.88
CA PHE A 40 7.59 -1.00 25.14
C PHE A 40 7.13 -0.86 23.69
N LEU A 41 7.22 0.35 23.16
CA LEU A 41 6.83 0.70 21.81
C LEU A 41 8.02 1.32 21.07
N TYR A 42 8.49 0.67 20.01
CA TYR A 42 9.74 0.97 19.34
C TYR A 42 9.56 1.88 18.14
N GLN A 43 10.54 2.74 17.91
CA GLN A 43 10.67 3.55 16.70
C GLN A 43 11.65 2.86 15.74
N LEU A 44 11.30 2.85 14.45
CA LEU A 44 12.23 2.40 13.41
C LEU A 44 13.46 3.31 13.37
N HIS A 45 14.64 2.72 13.51
CA HIS A 45 15.91 3.42 13.27
C HIS A 45 16.28 3.39 11.78
N ASP A 46 15.88 2.33 11.07
CA ASP A 46 15.95 2.21 9.62
C ASP A 46 14.57 1.83 9.08
N LYS A 47 14.05 2.63 8.13
CA LYS A 47 12.76 2.34 7.49
C LYS A 47 12.81 1.07 6.64
N LYS A 48 13.96 0.67 6.12
CA LYS A 48 14.10 -0.53 5.28
C LYS A 48 13.76 -1.82 6.02
N LEU A 49 13.81 -1.83 7.35
CA LEU A 49 13.32 -2.95 8.16
C LEU A 49 11.85 -3.28 7.86
N LEU A 50 11.05 -2.32 7.40
CA LEU A 50 9.67 -2.57 6.98
C LEU A 50 9.56 -3.52 5.80
N LEU A 51 10.61 -3.73 5.01
CA LEU A 51 10.62 -4.75 3.96
C LEU A 51 10.51 -6.17 4.53
N ASN A 52 10.86 -6.37 5.80
CA ASN A 52 10.67 -7.63 6.53
C ASN A 52 9.24 -7.77 7.09
N HIS A 53 8.44 -6.70 7.07
CA HIS A 53 7.07 -6.75 7.59
C HIS A 53 6.18 -7.65 6.70
N PRO A 54 5.26 -8.47 7.27
CA PRO A 54 4.37 -9.33 6.48
C PRO A 54 3.58 -8.58 5.40
N ILE A 55 3.16 -7.34 5.68
CA ILE A 55 2.45 -6.49 4.71
C ILE A 55 3.30 -6.14 3.48
N ALA A 56 4.63 -5.99 3.64
CA ALA A 56 5.54 -5.73 2.53
C ALA A 56 5.72 -6.99 1.69
N ASN A 57 5.85 -8.14 2.35
CA ASN A 57 5.86 -9.44 1.68
C ASN A 57 4.58 -9.65 0.84
N ASN A 58 3.41 -9.34 1.40
CA ASN A 58 2.14 -9.42 0.66
C ASN A 58 2.11 -8.46 -0.54
N LEU A 59 2.66 -7.24 -0.37
CA LEU A 59 2.71 -6.23 -1.43
C LEU A 59 3.61 -6.65 -2.60
N LEU A 60 4.69 -7.37 -2.32
CA LEU A 60 5.64 -7.86 -3.32
C LEU A 60 5.23 -9.20 -3.93
N ASN A 61 4.50 -10.05 -3.19
CA ASN A 61 4.20 -11.43 -3.61
C ASN A 61 2.73 -11.69 -3.97
N TRP A 62 1.88 -10.66 -4.03
CA TRP A 62 0.47 -10.75 -4.43
C TRP A 62 0.24 -11.57 -5.73
N TYR A 63 1.19 -11.51 -6.66
CA TYR A 63 1.08 -12.14 -7.99
C TYR A 63 1.08 -13.67 -7.92
N ARG A 64 1.62 -14.27 -6.86
CA ARG A 64 1.76 -15.73 -6.73
C ARG A 64 0.41 -16.41 -6.69
N GLU A 65 -0.54 -15.86 -5.93
CA GLU A 65 -1.90 -16.40 -5.85
C GLU A 65 -2.67 -16.20 -7.17
N LYS A 66 -2.53 -15.02 -7.80
CA LYS A 66 -3.29 -14.68 -9.01
C LYS A 66 -2.80 -15.41 -10.26
N HIS A 67 -1.49 -15.54 -10.42
CA HIS A 67 -0.89 -16.04 -11.66
C HIS A 67 -0.27 -17.44 -11.51
N GLN A 68 -0.08 -17.95 -10.28
CA GLN A 68 0.52 -19.26 -10.02
C GLN A 68 1.89 -19.44 -10.70
N ILE A 69 2.70 -18.38 -10.67
CA ILE A 69 4.05 -18.36 -11.24
C ILE A 69 5.09 -17.99 -10.18
N THR A 70 6.34 -18.31 -10.48
CA THR A 70 7.51 -17.84 -9.73
C THR A 70 8.32 -16.90 -10.62
N ILE A 71 8.31 -15.60 -10.29
CA ILE A 71 9.06 -14.55 -10.98
C ILE A 71 9.73 -13.65 -9.94
N ASP A 72 10.92 -13.14 -10.23
CA ASP A 72 11.54 -12.09 -9.42
C ASP A 72 10.73 -10.78 -9.55
N ASN A 73 9.98 -10.48 -8.49
CA ASN A 73 9.21 -9.25 -8.34
C ASN A 73 9.84 -8.27 -7.33
N SER A 74 11.15 -8.38 -7.12
CA SER A 74 11.86 -7.45 -6.22
C SER A 74 12.00 -6.07 -6.88
N PRO A 75 11.83 -4.97 -6.12
CA PRO A 75 12.08 -3.62 -6.64
C PRO A 75 13.55 -3.47 -7.04
N LYS A 76 13.81 -2.80 -8.17
CA LYS A 76 15.17 -2.58 -8.68
C LYS A 76 15.62 -1.14 -8.44
N GLU A 77 14.69 -0.20 -8.47
CA GLU A 77 15.00 1.22 -8.29
C GLU A 77 14.84 1.64 -6.83
N ILE A 78 15.77 2.49 -6.35
CA ILE A 78 15.71 3.03 -4.98
C ILE A 78 14.43 3.83 -4.73
N GLU A 79 13.95 4.55 -5.74
CA GLU A 79 12.69 5.30 -5.66
C GLU A 79 11.45 4.39 -5.57
N SER A 80 11.51 3.19 -6.14
CA SER A 80 10.48 2.17 -5.93
C SER A 80 10.49 1.68 -4.48
N ILE A 81 11.67 1.44 -3.89
CA ILE A 81 11.79 1.07 -2.47
C ILE A 81 11.24 2.20 -1.59
N ASN A 82 11.62 3.44 -1.85
CA ASN A 82 11.11 4.61 -1.11
C ASN A 82 9.57 4.69 -1.18
N SER A 83 9.00 4.48 -2.38
CA SER A 83 7.55 4.49 -2.58
C SER A 83 6.83 3.35 -1.86
N ILE A 84 7.43 2.15 -1.83
CA ILE A 84 6.94 1.01 -1.03
C ILE A 84 6.89 1.38 0.46
N LEU A 85 7.98 1.92 0.99
CA LEU A 85 8.07 2.29 2.40
C LEU A 85 7.06 3.39 2.77
N ILE A 86 6.86 4.37 1.88
CA ILE A 86 5.85 5.41 2.08
C ILE A 86 4.44 4.80 2.07
N LEU A 87 4.09 3.98 1.08
CA LEU A 87 2.77 3.36 0.99
C LEU A 87 2.46 2.50 2.23
N ILE A 88 3.44 1.72 2.70
CA ILE A 88 3.30 0.90 3.91
C ILE A 88 3.02 1.78 5.13
N THR A 89 3.80 2.85 5.32
CA THR A 89 3.69 3.68 6.52
C THR A 89 2.51 4.64 6.49
N SER A 90 2.16 5.21 5.33
CA SER A 90 1.12 6.22 5.24
C SER A 90 -0.28 5.64 5.02
N ILE A 91 -0.39 4.44 4.44
CA ILE A 91 -1.68 3.80 4.10
C ILE A 91 -1.83 2.44 4.77
N LEU A 92 -0.99 1.47 4.41
CA LEU A 92 -1.31 0.06 4.70
C LEU A 92 -1.25 -0.28 6.20
N LEU A 93 -0.24 0.21 6.93
CA LEU A 93 -0.17 0.03 8.38
C LEU A 93 -1.28 0.77 9.14
N PRO A 94 -1.57 2.05 8.87
CA PRO A 94 -2.72 2.73 9.48
C PRO A 94 -4.05 2.02 9.23
N VAL A 95 -4.31 1.57 8.01
CA VAL A 95 -5.52 0.79 7.67
C VAL A 95 -5.52 -0.53 8.45
N SER A 96 -4.40 -1.26 8.44
CA SER A 96 -4.28 -2.53 9.15
C SER A 96 -4.56 -2.41 10.65
N ARG A 97 -4.02 -1.35 11.28
CA ARG A 97 -4.23 -1.07 12.71
C ARG A 97 -5.67 -0.69 13.04
N LYS A 98 -6.38 -0.07 12.10
CA LYS A 98 -7.76 0.39 12.32
C LYS A 98 -8.78 -0.72 12.08
N PHE A 99 -8.57 -1.54 11.05
CA PHE A 99 -9.59 -2.46 10.54
C PHE A 99 -9.18 -3.94 10.54
N GLY A 100 -7.92 -4.26 10.82
CA GLY A 100 -7.39 -5.62 10.80
C GLY A 100 -6.66 -5.98 9.51
N ASN A 101 -6.50 -7.27 9.24
CA ASN A 101 -5.62 -7.78 8.18
C ASN A 101 -5.96 -7.21 6.79
N VAL A 102 -4.97 -6.62 6.13
CA VAL A 102 -5.07 -6.12 4.75
C VAL A 102 -4.63 -7.20 3.77
N ARG A 103 -5.53 -7.61 2.87
CA ARG A 103 -5.24 -8.55 1.79
C ARG A 103 -5.06 -7.81 0.47
N ILE A 104 -3.83 -7.86 -0.04
CA ILE A 104 -3.44 -7.17 -1.27
C ILE A 104 -3.84 -8.01 -2.48
N THR A 105 -4.64 -7.42 -3.38
CA THR A 105 -5.13 -8.06 -4.60
C THR A 105 -4.34 -7.68 -5.85
N TYR A 106 -3.68 -6.52 -5.82
CA TYR A 106 -2.77 -6.06 -6.87
C TYR A 106 -1.76 -5.11 -6.23
N GLY A 107 -0.49 -5.52 -6.17
CA GLY A 107 0.58 -4.81 -5.45
C GLY A 107 1.66 -4.28 -6.39
N PHE A 108 2.91 -4.30 -5.93
CA PHE A 108 4.06 -3.87 -6.72
C PHE A 108 4.30 -4.77 -7.93
N VAL A 109 4.79 -4.19 -9.04
CA VAL A 109 5.07 -4.88 -10.29
C VAL A 109 6.46 -4.49 -10.83
N SER A 110 7.42 -5.41 -10.76
CA SER A 110 8.75 -5.25 -11.35
C SER A 110 8.70 -5.24 -12.89
N PRO A 111 9.77 -4.79 -13.59
CA PRO A 111 9.86 -4.87 -15.04
C PRO A 111 9.67 -6.28 -15.59
N LYS A 112 10.10 -7.30 -14.84
CA LYS A 112 9.96 -8.71 -15.22
C LYS A 112 8.50 -9.17 -15.10
N LEU A 113 7.84 -8.83 -13.98
CA LEU A 113 6.42 -9.14 -13.80
C LEU A 113 5.53 -8.34 -14.77
N ASN A 114 5.84 -7.07 -15.02
CA ASN A 114 5.11 -6.25 -15.99
C ASN A 114 5.11 -6.90 -17.39
N ARG A 115 6.28 -7.33 -17.88
CA ARG A 115 6.36 -8.04 -19.18
C ARG A 115 5.51 -9.31 -19.21
N TYR A 116 5.49 -10.07 -18.11
CA TYR A 116 4.64 -11.25 -18.00
C TYR A 116 3.15 -10.88 -18.05
N ILE A 117 2.72 -9.87 -17.28
CA ILE A 117 1.32 -9.43 -17.23
C ILE A 117 0.89 -8.92 -18.61
N GLN A 118 1.70 -8.10 -19.27
CA GLN A 118 1.38 -7.58 -20.62
C GLN A 118 1.24 -8.69 -21.67
N LYS A 119 1.97 -9.80 -21.53
CA LYS A 119 1.88 -10.94 -22.45
C LYS A 119 0.68 -11.85 -22.17
N ASN A 120 0.32 -12.07 -20.90
CA ASN A 120 -0.62 -13.13 -20.51
C ASN A 120 -1.96 -12.64 -19.97
N SER A 121 -2.03 -11.39 -19.50
CA SER A 121 -3.17 -10.87 -18.72
C SER A 121 -3.25 -9.34 -18.74
N SER A 122 -3.05 -8.73 -19.92
CA SER A 122 -2.97 -7.27 -20.07
C SER A 122 -4.30 -6.53 -19.85
N SER A 123 -5.42 -7.25 -19.77
CA SER A 123 -6.75 -6.67 -19.60
C SER A 123 -6.79 -5.75 -18.36
N GLY A 124 -7.21 -4.50 -18.57
CA GLY A 124 -7.32 -3.50 -17.52
C GLY A 124 -6.00 -2.85 -17.08
N THR A 125 -4.88 -3.18 -17.73
CA THR A 125 -3.58 -2.53 -17.46
C THR A 125 -3.26 -1.48 -18.52
N PHE A 126 -2.61 -0.39 -18.11
CA PHE A 126 -2.05 0.60 -19.04
C PHE A 126 -0.70 1.11 -18.48
N PRO A 127 0.41 0.40 -18.78
CA PRO A 127 1.70 0.60 -18.11
C PRO A 127 2.19 2.05 -17.99
N PRO A 128 2.05 2.94 -19.01
CA PRO A 128 2.55 4.31 -18.92
C PRO A 128 1.98 5.15 -17.76
N ILE A 129 0.84 4.75 -17.22
CA ILE A 129 0.17 5.42 -16.09
C ILE A 129 -0.14 4.48 -14.92
N ASP A 130 0.31 3.23 -15.00
CA ASP A 130 0.07 2.20 -14.00
C ASP A 130 1.10 2.33 -12.86
N GLN A 131 0.69 2.98 -11.77
CA GLN A 131 1.55 3.24 -10.61
C GLN A 131 1.95 1.96 -9.86
N HIS A 132 1.43 0.78 -10.21
CA HIS A 132 1.90 -0.49 -9.64
C HIS A 132 3.36 -0.80 -10.04
N ALA A 133 3.82 -0.26 -11.17
CA ALA A 133 5.22 -0.35 -11.59
C ALA A 133 6.16 0.63 -10.85
N ALA A 134 5.63 1.45 -9.95
CA ALA A 134 6.36 2.50 -9.25
C ALA A 134 7.26 3.35 -10.15
N SER A 135 8.53 3.50 -9.77
CA SER A 135 9.57 4.20 -10.54
C SER A 135 10.48 3.24 -11.31
N GLU A 136 10.03 2.00 -11.55
CA GLU A 136 10.83 1.00 -12.26
C GLU A 136 11.11 1.39 -13.71
N LEU A 137 12.28 0.96 -14.19
CA LEU A 137 12.77 1.25 -15.53
C LEU A 137 12.58 0.05 -16.46
N THR A 138 12.32 0.35 -17.72
CA THR A 138 12.42 -0.61 -18.82
C THR A 138 13.89 -0.98 -19.07
N GLN A 139 14.13 -2.01 -19.87
CA GLN A 139 15.49 -2.38 -20.32
C GLN A 139 16.21 -1.26 -21.10
N TYR A 140 15.49 -0.21 -21.52
CA TYR A 140 16.02 0.95 -22.22
C TYR A 140 16.21 2.17 -21.29
N ASN A 141 16.23 1.95 -19.96
CA ASN A 141 16.39 2.98 -18.94
C ASN A 141 15.33 4.09 -18.96
N LYS A 142 14.12 3.77 -19.48
CA LYS A 142 12.94 4.66 -19.46
C LYS A 142 11.96 4.21 -18.40
N LEU A 143 11.34 5.15 -17.69
CA LEU A 143 10.26 4.87 -16.74
C LEU A 143 9.15 4.03 -17.38
N ILE A 144 8.75 2.95 -16.70
CA ILE A 144 7.56 2.17 -17.07
C ILE A 144 6.31 3.02 -16.85
N CYS A 145 6.20 3.66 -15.69
CA CYS A 145 5.10 4.54 -15.32
C CYS A 145 5.60 5.98 -15.13
N LYS A 146 4.94 6.94 -15.78
CA LYS A 146 5.32 8.36 -15.72
C LYS A 146 4.80 9.08 -14.47
N ARG A 147 3.93 8.46 -13.67
CA ARG A 147 3.25 9.10 -12.54
C ARG A 147 4.05 9.11 -11.24
N ASN A 148 5.16 8.36 -11.15
CA ASN A 148 5.95 8.14 -9.93
C ASN A 148 5.08 7.63 -8.75
N GLY A 149 5.71 7.40 -7.59
CA GLY A 149 5.02 6.87 -6.41
C GLY A 149 4.64 5.40 -6.57
N LEU A 150 3.63 4.91 -5.84
CA LEU A 150 3.19 3.52 -5.90
C LEU A 150 1.69 3.40 -5.65
N ALA A 151 1.03 2.48 -6.34
CA ALA A 151 -0.35 2.09 -6.07
C ALA A 151 -0.47 0.67 -5.50
N CYS A 152 -1.58 0.42 -4.82
CA CYS A 152 -1.98 -0.89 -4.32
C CYS A 152 -3.50 -1.01 -4.34
N ASP A 153 -3.98 -2.18 -4.76
CA ASP A 153 -5.38 -2.59 -4.65
C ASP A 153 -5.49 -3.61 -3.52
N PHE A 154 -6.39 -3.38 -2.58
CA PHE A 154 -6.57 -4.29 -1.45
C PHE A 154 -8.01 -4.35 -0.96
N VAL A 155 -8.30 -5.40 -0.20
CA VAL A 155 -9.46 -5.50 0.69
C VAL A 155 -8.99 -5.66 2.13
N VAL A 156 -9.89 -5.44 3.09
CA VAL A 156 -9.61 -5.73 4.50
C VAL A 156 -10.49 -6.89 4.95
N ASN A 157 -9.88 -7.89 5.60
CA ASN A 157 -10.59 -9.08 6.06
C ASN A 157 -11.68 -8.69 7.07
N GLY A 158 -12.90 -9.18 6.86
CA GLY A 158 -14.09 -8.80 7.65
C GLY A 158 -14.77 -7.50 7.22
N TYR A 159 -14.18 -6.77 6.26
CA TYR A 159 -14.69 -5.53 5.68
C TYR A 159 -14.91 -5.64 4.16
N GLU A 160 -14.94 -6.86 3.61
CA GLU A 160 -15.04 -7.10 2.17
C GLU A 160 -16.31 -6.52 1.56
N LYS A 161 -17.39 -6.33 2.35
CA LYS A 161 -18.65 -5.69 1.94
C LYS A 161 -18.83 -4.27 2.50
N LYS A 162 -17.78 -3.72 3.13
CA LYS A 162 -17.75 -2.42 3.83
C LYS A 162 -16.50 -1.63 3.45
N MET A 163 -16.04 -1.75 2.21
CA MET A 163 -14.84 -1.06 1.71
C MET A 163 -15.04 0.46 1.60
N ASP A 164 -16.29 0.93 1.62
CA ASP A 164 -16.65 2.34 1.79
C ASP A 164 -16.17 2.91 3.13
N GLN A 165 -16.28 2.15 4.22
CA GLN A 165 -15.79 2.56 5.55
C GLN A 165 -14.26 2.69 5.57
N VAL A 166 -13.58 1.77 4.89
CA VAL A 166 -12.11 1.79 4.73
C VAL A 166 -11.71 3.00 3.88
N MET A 167 -12.39 3.23 2.75
CA MET A 167 -12.18 4.39 1.88
C MET A 167 -12.36 5.70 2.65
N LEU A 168 -13.46 5.85 3.38
CA LEU A 168 -13.76 7.04 4.18
C LEU A 168 -12.68 7.33 5.22
N PHE A 169 -12.21 6.29 5.92
CA PHE A 169 -11.12 6.44 6.88
C PHE A 169 -9.85 6.98 6.22
N ILE A 170 -9.45 6.44 5.08
CA ILE A 170 -8.25 6.88 4.36
C ILE A 170 -8.42 8.34 3.93
N VAL A 171 -9.56 8.68 3.33
CA VAL A 171 -9.81 10.03 2.83
C VAL A 171 -9.79 11.07 3.96
N LYS A 172 -10.42 10.76 5.10
CA LYS A 172 -10.51 11.67 6.24
C LYS A 172 -9.20 11.82 7.00
N ASN A 173 -8.42 10.75 7.14
CA ASN A 173 -7.36 10.69 8.16
C ASN A 173 -5.95 10.54 7.60
N LEU A 174 -5.78 10.07 6.36
CA LEU A 174 -4.48 9.72 5.81
C LEU A 174 -4.09 10.62 4.64
N ASN A 175 -2.79 10.64 4.32
CA ASN A 175 -2.26 11.27 3.11
C ASN A 175 -2.20 10.23 1.99
N PHE A 176 -2.81 10.56 0.86
CA PHE A 176 -2.85 9.73 -0.34
C PHE A 176 -2.82 10.63 -1.58
N ASP A 177 -2.41 10.07 -2.71
CA ASP A 177 -2.44 10.77 -3.99
C ASP A 177 -3.78 10.55 -4.70
N LYS A 178 -4.13 9.30 -5.00
CA LYS A 178 -5.39 8.96 -5.69
C LYS A 178 -6.06 7.76 -5.04
N ILE A 179 -7.39 7.80 -5.01
CA ILE A 179 -8.25 6.65 -4.68
C ILE A 179 -9.22 6.44 -5.83
N TYR A 180 -9.25 5.21 -6.36
CA TYR A 180 -10.35 4.75 -7.21
C TYR A 180 -11.22 3.80 -6.41
N TYR A 181 -12.47 4.22 -6.18
CA TYR A 181 -13.46 3.46 -5.42
C TYR A 181 -14.44 2.79 -6.37
N TYR A 182 -14.55 1.45 -6.28
CA TYR A 182 -15.32 0.63 -7.22
C TYR A 182 -16.63 0.07 -6.64
N GLY A 183 -17.01 0.49 -5.43
CA GLY A 183 -18.12 -0.09 -4.66
C GLY A 183 -17.66 -0.73 -3.36
N ASN A 184 -18.60 -0.98 -2.46
CA ASN A 184 -18.34 -1.44 -1.09
C ASN A 184 -17.89 -2.91 -1.03
N ASP A 185 -18.12 -3.66 -2.11
CA ASP A 185 -17.79 -5.08 -2.25
C ASP A 185 -16.55 -5.34 -3.12
N LYS A 186 -15.82 -4.29 -3.52
CA LYS A 186 -14.67 -4.37 -4.43
C LYS A 186 -13.37 -3.90 -3.75
N PRO A 187 -12.20 -4.40 -4.20
CA PRO A 187 -10.91 -3.88 -3.75
C PRO A 187 -10.81 -2.37 -3.95
N LEU A 188 -10.21 -1.69 -2.99
CA LEU A 188 -9.93 -0.26 -3.06
C LEU A 188 -8.56 -0.06 -3.69
N HIS A 189 -8.49 0.78 -4.73
CA HIS A 189 -7.21 1.25 -5.27
C HIS A 189 -6.78 2.50 -4.53
N VAL A 190 -5.57 2.52 -4.00
CA VAL A 190 -4.96 3.68 -3.35
C VAL A 190 -3.54 3.86 -3.84
N SER A 191 -3.15 5.09 -4.16
CA SER A 191 -1.78 5.43 -4.52
C SER A 191 -1.18 6.51 -3.62
N ILE A 192 0.15 6.51 -3.55
CA ILE A 192 0.97 7.62 -3.05
C ILE A 192 1.77 8.19 -4.22
N GLY A 193 2.13 9.46 -4.13
CA GLY A 193 2.86 10.19 -5.16
C GLY A 193 3.35 11.53 -4.62
N ASN A 194 4.15 12.24 -5.42
CA ASN A 194 4.88 13.43 -4.96
C ASN A 194 3.97 14.60 -4.57
N LYS A 195 2.76 14.68 -5.15
CA LYS A 195 1.86 15.83 -4.99
C LYS A 195 0.76 15.61 -3.94
N SER A 196 0.54 14.38 -3.48
CA SER A 196 -0.57 14.01 -2.59
C SER A 196 -1.89 14.70 -2.98
N GLU A 197 -2.34 14.51 -4.23
CA GLU A 197 -3.48 15.23 -4.82
C GLU A 197 -4.80 15.07 -4.04
N ARG A 198 -4.89 14.08 -3.15
CA ARG A 198 -6.11 13.71 -2.41
C ARG A 198 -7.31 13.55 -3.35
N HIS A 199 -7.06 12.97 -4.53
CA HIS A 199 -8.07 12.76 -5.55
C HIS A 199 -8.88 11.50 -5.24
N LEU A 200 -10.16 11.66 -4.94
CA LEU A 200 -11.11 10.56 -4.82
C LEU A 200 -11.96 10.50 -6.10
N GLN A 201 -12.01 9.33 -6.73
CA GLN A 201 -12.82 9.06 -7.91
C GLN A 201 -13.67 7.81 -7.67
N ALA A 202 -14.98 7.98 -7.64
CA ALA A 202 -15.92 6.87 -7.71
C ALA A 202 -15.99 6.37 -9.15
N MET A 203 -15.90 5.05 -9.33
CA MET A 203 -15.92 4.38 -10.62
C MET A 203 -17.25 3.65 -10.79
N ASN A 204 -17.86 3.80 -11.96
CA ASN A 204 -19.11 3.13 -12.32
C ASN A 204 -18.83 1.94 -13.25
N LEU A 205 -19.80 1.05 -13.38
CA LEU A 205 -19.84 0.04 -14.44
C LEU A 205 -20.79 0.52 -15.53
N SER A 206 -20.36 0.44 -16.79
CA SER A 206 -21.27 0.58 -17.92
C SER A 206 -22.14 -0.67 -18.07
N ASP A 207 -23.19 -0.58 -18.88
CA ASP A 207 -24.06 -1.71 -19.22
C ASP A 207 -23.30 -2.89 -19.85
N LYS A 208 -22.13 -2.61 -20.45
CA LYS A 208 -21.22 -3.61 -21.03
C LYS A 208 -20.15 -4.10 -20.05
N GLY A 209 -20.28 -3.79 -18.76
CA GLY A 209 -19.35 -4.18 -17.70
C GLY A 209 -18.02 -3.43 -17.67
N ARG A 210 -17.86 -2.36 -18.47
CA ARG A 210 -16.62 -1.56 -18.49
C ARG A 210 -16.61 -0.56 -17.35
N ARG A 211 -15.47 -0.45 -16.65
CA ARG A 211 -15.27 0.61 -15.65
C ARG A 211 -15.17 1.98 -16.33
N ILE A 212 -16.00 2.92 -15.91
CA ILE A 212 -16.01 4.30 -16.38
C ILE A 212 -15.88 5.28 -15.20
N PRO A 213 -15.17 6.40 -15.36
CA PRO A 213 -15.08 7.41 -14.30
C PRO A 213 -16.47 8.00 -13.99
N GLY A 214 -16.83 8.04 -12.71
CA GLY A 214 -18.02 8.71 -12.20
C GLY A 214 -17.68 10.04 -11.51
N ARG A 215 -18.30 10.27 -10.35
CA ARG A 215 -18.06 11.47 -9.52
C ARG A 215 -16.61 11.49 -8.99
N LYS A 216 -16.01 12.67 -8.95
CA LYS A 216 -14.67 12.88 -8.40
C LYS A 216 -14.57 14.17 -7.61
N ALA A 217 -13.63 14.20 -6.67
CA ALA A 217 -13.28 15.37 -5.89
C ALA A 217 -11.80 15.30 -5.48
N TYR A 218 -11.26 16.44 -5.06
CA TYR A 218 -9.86 16.60 -4.67
C TYR A 218 -9.81 17.21 -3.26
N GLY A 219 -8.63 17.26 -2.64
CA GLY A 219 -8.44 18.04 -1.41
C GLY A 219 -9.44 17.74 -0.29
N ASP A 220 -10.10 18.78 0.21
CA ASP A 220 -11.11 18.66 1.27
C ASP A 220 -12.49 18.27 0.73
N GLU A 221 -12.80 18.62 -0.53
CA GLU A 221 -14.04 18.18 -1.20
C GLU A 221 -14.08 16.66 -1.35
N ALA A 222 -12.92 15.99 -1.42
CA ALA A 222 -12.84 14.53 -1.39
C ALA A 222 -13.45 13.94 -0.11
N LYS A 223 -13.36 14.63 1.04
CA LYS A 223 -13.97 14.18 2.29
C LYS A 223 -15.49 14.23 2.22
N ILE A 224 -16.04 15.29 1.64
CA ILE A 224 -17.49 15.45 1.43
C ILE A 224 -17.99 14.34 0.50
N LEU A 225 -17.32 14.16 -0.65
CA LEU A 225 -17.67 13.08 -1.58
C LEU A 225 -17.58 11.70 -0.92
N ALA A 226 -16.57 11.45 -0.05
CA ALA A 226 -16.44 10.19 0.65
C ALA A 226 -17.63 9.91 1.59
N GLU A 227 -18.15 10.93 2.28
CA GLU A 227 -19.32 10.79 3.16
C GLU A 227 -20.59 10.46 2.37
N GLU A 228 -20.79 11.11 1.23
CA GLU A 228 -21.94 10.85 0.35
C GLU A 228 -21.91 9.47 -0.31
N LEU A 229 -20.73 8.85 -0.41
CA LEU A 229 -20.55 7.51 -1.01
C LEU A 229 -20.78 6.37 -0.01
N ILE A 230 -20.90 6.67 1.29
CA ILE A 230 -21.25 5.66 2.31
C ILE A 230 -22.67 5.16 2.08
N LYS A 231 -22.87 3.85 2.22
CA LYS A 231 -24.18 3.20 2.07
C LYS A 231 -24.52 2.33 3.27
#